data_AF-A0A7Y1VNB4-F1
#
_entry.id   AF-A0A7Y1VNB4-F1
#
_cell.length_a   1.000
_cell.length_b   1.000
_cell.length_c   1.000
_cell.angle_alpha   90.00
_cell.angle_beta   90.00
_cell.angle_gamma   90.00
#
_symmetry.space_group_name_H-M   'P 1'
#
loop_
_entity.id
_entity.type
_entity.pdbx_description
1 polymer ?
#
loop_
_entity_poly.entity_id
_entity_poly.type
_entity_poly.pdbx_seq_one_letter_code
_entity_poly.pdbx_strand_id
1 'polypeptide(L)'
;VYKRKVHPLQQDHKTSIQNDYFQFMIGNTDYSSAYQHNEKILFVKKVSLPVPYDFDMSGLVDASYAVVSQIGDQKLSISSVTDRMFRGFKRDVATYQEVRQDFISKKDEVLATVDALESSFVHPAEFKRVRSYILGFYDILQNENAFQKQVISKMRVK
;
A
#
# COMPACT_ATOMS: atom_id res chain seq x y z
N VAL A 1 -16.20 -3.07 -14.39
CA VAL A 1 -16.11 -3.17 -12.91
C VAL A 1 -17.06 -4.26 -12.44
N TYR A 2 -16.56 -5.27 -11.73
CA TYR A 2 -17.34 -6.41 -11.23
C TYR A 2 -18.10 -6.01 -9.95
N LYS A 3 -19.40 -6.35 -9.86
CA LYS A 3 -20.29 -5.84 -8.79
C LYS A 3 -20.44 -6.77 -7.57
N ARG A 4 -19.98 -8.03 -7.66
CA ARG A 4 -20.10 -8.99 -6.55
C ARG A 4 -18.84 -8.94 -5.69
N LYS A 5 -19.01 -9.13 -4.38
CA LYS A 5 -17.89 -9.30 -3.47
C LYS A 5 -17.09 -10.54 -3.87
N VAL A 6 -15.78 -10.35 -4.01
CA VAL A 6 -14.78 -11.39 -4.28
C VAL A 6 -13.93 -11.49 -3.04
N HIS A 7 -13.87 -12.69 -2.46
CA HIS A 7 -13.05 -12.93 -1.29
C HIS A 7 -11.58 -12.57 -1.62
N PRO A 8 -10.80 -11.91 -0.73
CA PRO A 8 -9.43 -11.50 -1.03
C PRO A 8 -8.59 -12.63 -1.61
N LEU A 9 -8.64 -13.81 -1.00
CA LEU A 9 -7.89 -14.99 -1.45
C LEU A 9 -8.34 -15.57 -2.81
N GLN A 10 -9.48 -15.14 -3.37
CA GLN A 10 -9.94 -15.50 -4.72
C GLN A 10 -9.50 -14.50 -5.79
N GLN A 11 -8.93 -13.37 -5.39
CA GLN A 11 -8.29 -12.42 -6.30
C GLN A 11 -6.92 -12.95 -6.75
N ASP A 12 -6.42 -12.43 -7.88
CA ASP A 12 -5.10 -12.78 -8.40
C ASP A 12 -4.02 -12.62 -7.33
N HIS A 13 -3.15 -13.61 -7.20
CA HIS A 13 -2.16 -13.65 -6.14
C HIS A 13 -1.14 -12.52 -6.29
N LYS A 14 -0.56 -12.36 -7.48
CA LYS A 14 0.50 -11.39 -7.74
C LYS A 14 -0.05 -9.98 -7.69
N THR A 15 -1.16 -9.70 -8.36
CA THR A 15 -1.78 -8.36 -8.36
C THR A 15 -2.30 -7.95 -6.99
N SER A 16 -2.79 -8.90 -6.17
CA SER A 16 -3.16 -8.58 -4.78
C SER A 16 -1.94 -8.12 -3.97
N ILE A 17 -0.80 -8.80 -4.10
CA ILE A 17 0.43 -8.42 -3.37
C ILE A 17 0.96 -7.09 -3.89
N GLN A 18 0.88 -6.84 -5.20
CA GLN A 18 1.24 -5.53 -5.78
C GLN A 18 0.37 -4.41 -5.20
N ASN A 19 -0.94 -4.63 -5.08
CA ASN A 19 -1.86 -3.71 -4.43
C ASN A 19 -1.50 -3.49 -2.95
N ASP A 20 -1.24 -4.56 -2.19
CA ASP A 20 -0.85 -4.47 -0.79
C ASP A 20 0.45 -3.68 -0.59
N TYR A 21 1.42 -3.85 -1.47
CA TYR A 21 2.68 -3.10 -1.45
C TYR A 21 2.49 -1.64 -1.85
N PHE A 22 1.66 -1.37 -2.84
CA PHE A 22 1.32 0.00 -3.22
C PHE A 22 0.66 0.75 -2.06
N GLN A 23 -0.35 0.14 -1.41
CA GLN A 23 -1.02 0.74 -0.26
C GLN A 23 -0.04 0.94 0.91
N PHE A 24 0.85 -0.02 1.16
CA PHE A 24 1.90 0.11 2.19
C PHE A 24 2.93 1.19 1.85
N MET A 25 3.31 1.34 0.57
CA MET A 25 4.24 2.37 0.09
C MET A 25 3.72 3.76 0.41
N ILE A 26 2.44 4.02 0.11
CA ILE A 26 1.80 5.31 0.36
C ILE A 26 1.26 5.46 1.79
N GLY A 27 1.40 4.42 2.64
CA GLY A 27 0.90 4.45 4.02
C GLY A 27 -0.62 4.52 4.12
N ASN A 28 -1.33 3.93 3.17
CA ASN A 28 -2.79 3.92 3.19
C ASN A 28 -3.31 2.74 4.03
N THR A 29 -3.96 3.05 5.14
CA THR A 29 -4.67 2.06 5.96
C THR A 29 -6.19 2.09 5.78
N ASP A 30 -6.69 3.08 5.04
CA ASP A 30 -8.10 3.28 4.72
C ASP A 30 -8.51 2.50 3.47
N TYR A 31 -8.22 1.21 3.47
CA TYR A 31 -8.68 0.29 2.44
C TYR A 31 -9.02 -1.06 3.06
N SER A 32 -9.83 -1.86 2.36
CA SER A 32 -10.06 -3.25 2.74
C SER A 32 -10.43 -4.09 1.55
N SER A 33 -9.56 -5.02 1.15
CA SER A 33 -9.89 -6.00 0.11
C SER A 33 -11.00 -6.97 0.54
N ALA A 34 -11.18 -7.19 1.86
CA ALA A 34 -12.25 -8.05 2.37
C ALA A 34 -13.63 -7.36 2.32
N TYR A 35 -13.67 -6.06 2.59
CA TYR A 35 -14.91 -5.27 2.54
C TYR A 35 -15.11 -4.57 1.19
N GLN A 36 -14.10 -4.57 0.32
CA GLN A 36 -14.01 -3.80 -0.93
C GLN A 36 -14.21 -2.30 -0.69
N HIS A 37 -13.57 -1.80 0.38
CA HIS A 37 -13.48 -0.37 0.69
C HIS A 37 -12.22 0.19 0.03
N ASN A 38 -12.37 1.29 -0.71
CA ASN A 38 -11.28 1.94 -1.46
C ASN A 38 -10.52 0.98 -2.41
N GLU A 39 -11.24 -0.03 -2.91
CA GLU A 39 -10.76 -1.03 -3.86
C GLU A 39 -11.91 -1.42 -4.82
N LYS A 40 -11.64 -1.42 -6.13
CA LYS A 40 -12.55 -1.97 -7.15
C LYS A 40 -11.98 -3.26 -7.71
N ILE A 41 -12.86 -4.17 -8.11
CA ILE A 41 -12.46 -5.41 -8.79
C ILE A 41 -12.69 -5.30 -10.29
N LEU A 42 -11.63 -5.51 -11.06
CA LEU A 42 -11.70 -5.74 -12.50
C LEU A 42 -11.67 -7.25 -12.76
N PHE A 43 -12.49 -7.71 -13.70
CA PHE A 43 -12.50 -9.11 -14.11
C PHE A 43 -11.98 -9.20 -15.54
N VAL A 44 -10.78 -9.76 -15.71
CA VAL A 44 -10.07 -9.83 -16.99
C VAL A 44 -9.58 -11.25 -17.20
N LYS A 45 -9.88 -11.85 -18.36
CA LYS A 45 -9.43 -13.22 -18.70
C LYS A 45 -9.69 -14.25 -17.59
N LYS A 46 -10.85 -14.17 -16.93
CA LYS A 46 -11.29 -15.01 -15.81
C LYS A 46 -10.56 -14.80 -14.47
N VAL A 47 -9.80 -13.72 -14.35
CA VAL A 47 -9.04 -13.37 -13.14
C VAL A 47 -9.62 -12.08 -12.53
N SER A 48 -9.69 -12.03 -11.20
CA SER A 48 -10.13 -10.86 -10.44
C SER A 48 -8.93 -10.04 -9.98
N LEU A 49 -8.85 -8.79 -10.43
CA LEU A 49 -7.73 -7.88 -10.18
C LEU A 49 -8.20 -6.73 -9.27
N PRO A 50 -7.57 -6.52 -8.10
CA PRO A 50 -7.83 -5.35 -7.28
C PRO A 50 -7.24 -4.10 -7.91
N VAL A 51 -8.00 -3.01 -7.86
CA VAL A 51 -7.58 -1.67 -8.28
C VAL A 51 -7.88 -0.71 -7.14
N PRO A 52 -6.85 -0.15 -6.50
CA PRO A 52 -7.04 0.78 -5.39
C PRO A 52 -7.51 2.14 -5.91
N TYR A 53 -8.30 2.85 -5.10
CA TYR A 53 -8.72 4.22 -5.38
C TYR A 53 -8.99 4.94 -4.05
N ASP A 54 -9.06 6.27 -4.08
CA ASP A 54 -9.26 7.12 -2.89
C ASP A 54 -8.07 7.06 -1.91
N PHE A 55 -7.22 8.08 -1.95
CA PHE A 55 -5.90 8.08 -1.27
C PHE A 55 -5.71 9.27 -0.33
N ASP A 56 -6.75 10.07 -0.12
CA ASP A 56 -6.74 11.25 0.74
C ASP A 56 -6.34 10.94 2.20
N MET A 57 -6.74 9.76 2.70
CA MET A 57 -6.43 9.25 4.03
C MET A 57 -5.04 8.57 4.15
N SER A 58 -4.19 8.66 3.13
CA SER A 58 -2.88 8.01 3.13
C SER A 58 -1.79 8.87 3.79
N GLY A 59 -0.81 8.22 4.44
CA GLY A 59 0.32 8.89 5.06
C GLY A 59 1.21 9.67 4.09
N LEU A 60 1.26 9.28 2.80
CA LEU A 60 1.94 10.05 1.77
C LEU A 60 1.26 11.40 1.53
N VAL A 61 -0.07 11.42 1.47
CA VAL A 61 -0.85 12.66 1.26
C VAL A 61 -0.82 13.53 2.51
N ASP A 62 -0.98 12.93 3.70
CA ASP A 62 -0.94 13.63 5.00
C ASP A 62 -1.89 14.84 5.03
N ALA A 63 -3.13 14.63 4.56
CA ALA A 63 -4.12 15.68 4.55
C ALA A 63 -4.45 16.13 5.98
N SER A 64 -4.67 17.43 6.19
CA SER A 64 -4.92 17.99 7.53
C SER A 64 -6.15 17.43 8.24
N TYR A 65 -7.08 16.83 7.50
CA TYR A 65 -8.29 16.19 8.00
C TYR A 65 -8.16 14.66 8.10
N ALA A 66 -7.04 14.08 7.66
CA ALA A 66 -6.86 12.64 7.65
C ALA A 66 -6.83 12.08 9.08
N VAL A 67 -7.48 10.94 9.27
CA VAL A 67 -7.55 10.28 10.57
C VAL A 67 -7.16 8.81 10.45
N VAL A 68 -6.57 8.25 11.51
CA VAL A 68 -6.26 6.81 11.58
C VAL A 68 -7.56 6.01 11.41
N SER A 69 -7.57 5.08 10.44
CA SER A 69 -8.72 4.23 10.15
C SER A 69 -9.19 3.42 11.36
N GLN A 70 -10.48 3.09 11.34
CA GLN A 70 -11.16 2.34 12.39
C GLN A 70 -11.76 1.05 11.83
N ILE A 71 -11.80 0.00 12.64
CA ILE A 71 -12.52 -1.24 12.37
C ILE A 71 -13.59 -1.38 13.45
N GLY A 72 -14.85 -1.16 13.08
CA GLY A 72 -15.90 -0.95 14.07
C GLY A 72 -15.56 0.27 14.94
N ASP A 73 -15.58 0.10 16.25
CA ASP A 73 -15.30 1.17 17.21
C ASP A 73 -13.82 1.26 17.63
N GLN A 74 -12.93 0.50 16.97
CA GLN A 74 -11.52 0.41 17.35
C GLN A 74 -10.61 1.04 16.29
N LYS A 75 -9.78 2.00 16.70
CA LYS A 75 -8.69 2.52 15.87
C LYS A 75 -7.65 1.43 15.62
N LEU A 76 -7.04 1.47 14.43
CA LEU A 76 -5.85 0.68 14.17
C LEU A 76 -4.74 1.02 15.16
N SER A 77 -3.83 0.06 15.38
CA SER A 77 -2.71 0.17 16.31
C SER A 77 -1.55 1.02 15.76
N ILE A 78 -1.87 2.22 15.28
CA ILE A 78 -0.96 3.26 14.81
C ILE A 78 -1.41 4.61 15.38
N SER A 79 -0.46 5.53 15.56
CA SER A 79 -0.73 6.81 16.23
C SER A 79 -1.04 7.93 15.25
N SER A 80 -0.48 7.83 14.04
CA SER A 80 -0.64 8.82 12.96
C SER A 80 -0.97 8.14 11.63
N VAL A 81 -1.62 8.85 10.71
CA VAL A 81 -1.82 8.40 9.32
C VAL A 81 -0.49 8.21 8.58
N THR A 82 0.57 8.90 9.02
CA THR A 82 1.92 8.75 8.50
C THR A 82 2.59 7.44 8.92
N ASP A 83 2.09 6.76 9.96
CA ASP A 83 2.63 5.48 10.41
C ASP A 83 2.21 4.37 9.44
N ARG A 84 3.20 3.70 8.83
CA ARG A 84 2.91 2.58 7.95
C ARG A 84 2.43 1.36 8.73
N MET A 85 1.33 0.78 8.28
CA MET A 85 0.84 -0.52 8.75
C MET A 85 0.53 -1.42 7.56
N PHE A 86 1.19 -2.58 7.50
CA PHE A 86 0.91 -3.56 6.46
C PHE A 86 -0.46 -4.22 6.68
N ARG A 87 -1.30 -4.25 5.64
CA ARG A 87 -2.68 -4.74 5.71
C ARG A 87 -3.01 -5.88 4.73
N GLY A 88 -2.00 -6.39 4.04
CA GLY A 88 -2.15 -7.47 3.07
C GLY A 88 -2.47 -8.83 3.67
N PHE A 89 -3.02 -9.70 2.85
CA PHE A 89 -3.45 -11.05 3.26
C PHE A 89 -2.33 -12.08 3.10
N LYS A 90 -2.36 -13.10 3.96
CA LYS A 90 -1.41 -14.21 3.90
C LYS A 90 -1.54 -14.95 2.57
N ARG A 91 -0.42 -15.02 1.85
CA ARG A 91 -0.23 -15.79 0.61
C ARG A 91 1.14 -16.47 0.68
N ASP A 92 1.55 -17.11 -0.41
CA ASP A 92 2.86 -17.71 -0.51
C ASP A 92 3.98 -16.67 -0.35
N VAL A 93 4.96 -16.97 0.50
CA VAL A 93 6.07 -16.07 0.82
C VAL A 93 6.98 -15.90 -0.38
N ALA A 94 7.12 -16.91 -1.25
CA ALA A 94 7.92 -16.77 -2.46
C ALA A 94 7.31 -15.74 -3.41
N THR A 95 5.98 -15.68 -3.55
CA THR A 95 5.31 -14.62 -4.33
C THR A 95 5.52 -13.23 -3.71
N TYR A 96 5.52 -13.12 -2.38
CA TYR A 96 5.85 -11.85 -1.71
C TYR A 96 7.30 -11.41 -2.01
N GLN A 97 8.25 -12.34 -1.99
CA GLN A 97 9.65 -12.05 -2.34
C GLN A 97 9.80 -11.67 -3.82
N GLU A 98 9.09 -12.35 -4.73
CA GLU A 98 9.07 -11.99 -6.16
C GLU A 98 8.60 -10.54 -6.35
N VAL A 99 7.43 -10.19 -5.79
CA VAL A 99 6.89 -8.82 -5.92
C VAL A 99 7.78 -7.80 -5.20
N ARG A 100 8.45 -8.18 -4.11
CA ARG A 100 9.42 -7.30 -3.43
C ARG A 100 10.58 -6.94 -4.35
N GLN A 101 11.14 -7.91 -5.06
CA GLN A 101 12.19 -7.63 -6.04
C GLN A 101 11.65 -6.80 -7.22
N ASP A 102 10.41 -7.05 -7.66
CA ASP A 102 9.77 -6.22 -8.70
C ASP A 102 9.65 -4.74 -8.28
N PHE A 103 9.35 -4.45 -7.01
CA PHE A 103 9.30 -3.07 -6.49
C PHE A 103 10.70 -2.48 -6.33
N ILE A 104 11.64 -3.23 -5.73
CA ILE A 104 13.03 -2.77 -5.54
C ILE A 104 13.68 -2.43 -6.88
N SER A 105 13.50 -3.27 -7.91
CA SER A 105 14.04 -3.03 -9.26
C SER A 105 13.51 -1.74 -9.91
N LYS A 106 12.30 -1.29 -9.53
CA LYS A 106 11.67 -0.07 -10.05
C LYS A 106 11.88 1.15 -9.16
N LYS A 107 12.70 1.04 -8.10
CA LYS A 107 12.95 2.13 -7.14
C LYS A 107 13.33 3.44 -7.84
N ASP A 108 14.28 3.38 -8.75
CA ASP A 108 14.79 4.58 -9.42
C ASP A 108 13.75 5.18 -10.38
N GLU A 109 12.94 4.37 -11.06
CA GLU A 109 11.83 4.84 -11.91
C GLU A 109 10.74 5.54 -11.09
N VAL A 110 10.39 4.98 -9.93
CA VAL A 110 9.42 5.58 -9.01
C VAL A 110 9.95 6.91 -8.47
N LEU A 111 11.21 6.94 -8.02
CA LEU A 111 11.83 8.17 -7.52
C LEU A 111 11.95 9.23 -8.62
N ALA A 112 12.31 8.85 -9.85
CA ALA A 112 12.34 9.77 -10.98
C ALA A 112 10.95 10.36 -11.29
N THR A 113 9.89 9.55 -11.15
CA THR A 113 8.51 10.02 -11.29
C THR A 113 8.15 11.04 -10.21
N VAL A 114 8.55 10.79 -8.96
CA VAL A 114 8.35 11.73 -7.85
C VAL A 114 9.16 13.01 -8.09
N ASP A 115 10.43 12.89 -8.47
CA ASP A 115 11.34 14.01 -8.69
C ASP A 115 10.86 14.92 -9.84
N ALA A 116 10.29 14.34 -10.90
CA ALA A 116 9.68 15.12 -11.99
C ALA A 116 8.49 15.99 -11.53
N LEU A 117 7.86 15.65 -10.40
CA LEU A 117 6.74 16.40 -9.83
C LEU A 117 7.18 17.52 -8.87
N GLU A 118 8.48 17.68 -8.56
CA GLU A 118 8.98 18.70 -7.61
C GLU A 118 8.42 20.09 -7.90
N SER A 119 8.41 20.51 -9.17
CA SER A 119 7.89 21.81 -9.61
C SER A 119 6.38 22.00 -9.40
N SER A 120 5.62 20.93 -9.16
CA SER A 120 4.19 20.97 -8.86
C SER A 120 3.90 21.30 -7.39
N PHE A 121 4.92 21.24 -6.52
CA PHE A 121 4.77 21.55 -5.10
C PHE A 121 4.92 23.04 -4.85
N VAL A 122 3.94 23.62 -4.14
CA VAL A 122 4.01 25.01 -3.67
C VAL A 122 5.11 25.20 -2.63
N HIS A 123 5.33 24.19 -1.78
CA HIS A 123 6.29 24.24 -0.68
C HIS A 123 7.38 23.17 -0.87
N PRO A 124 8.66 23.55 -0.98
CA PRO A 124 9.76 22.60 -1.12
C PRO A 124 9.89 21.60 0.04
N ALA A 125 9.44 21.98 1.23
CA ALA A 125 9.42 21.10 2.40
C ALA A 125 8.46 19.91 2.19
N GLU A 126 7.29 20.13 1.57
CA GLU A 126 6.33 19.07 1.28
C GLU A 126 6.87 18.08 0.26
N PHE A 127 7.53 18.57 -0.79
CA PHE A 127 8.21 17.69 -1.75
C PHE A 127 9.26 16.81 -1.06
N LYS A 128 10.12 17.41 -0.22
CA LYS A 128 11.13 16.67 0.55
C LYS A 128 10.49 15.61 1.45
N ARG A 129 9.38 15.94 2.12
CA ARG A 129 8.61 15.01 2.96
C ARG A 129 8.10 13.83 2.14
N VAL A 130 7.40 14.08 1.03
CA VAL A 130 6.86 13.05 0.12
C VAL A 130 7.96 12.13 -0.39
N ARG A 131 9.05 12.70 -0.90
CA ARG A 131 10.20 11.93 -1.40
C ARG A 131 10.83 11.07 -0.31
N SER A 132 11.02 11.63 0.88
CA SER A 132 11.57 10.91 2.05
C SER A 132 10.62 9.81 2.53
N TYR A 133 9.31 10.05 2.47
CA TYR A 133 8.30 9.06 2.78
C TYR A 133 8.47 7.85 1.86
N ILE A 134 8.46 8.04 0.53
CA ILE A 134 8.66 6.95 -0.45
C ILE A 134 9.99 6.22 -0.22
N LEU A 135 11.10 6.93 0.04
CA LEU A 135 12.38 6.30 0.38
C LEU A 135 12.29 5.40 1.60
N GLY A 136 11.59 5.81 2.65
CA GLY A 136 11.39 4.99 3.84
C GLY A 136 10.65 3.67 3.59
N PHE A 137 9.80 3.58 2.54
CA PHE A 137 9.23 2.31 2.11
C PHE A 137 10.30 1.38 1.51
N TYR A 138 11.18 1.93 0.67
CA TYR A 138 12.28 1.17 0.09
C TYR A 138 13.30 0.73 1.14
N ASP A 139 13.56 1.53 2.16
CA ASP A 139 14.42 1.14 3.28
C ASP A 139 13.87 -0.11 4.01
N ILE A 140 12.54 -0.19 4.16
CA ILE A 140 11.88 -1.38 4.72
C ILE A 140 12.02 -2.57 3.78
N LEU A 141 11.77 -2.39 2.47
CA LEU A 141 11.88 -3.49 1.51
C LEU A 141 13.32 -3.98 1.34
N GLN A 142 14.34 -3.12 1.40
CA GLN A 142 15.73 -3.52 1.19
C GLN A 142 16.39 -4.10 2.44
N ASN A 143 15.78 -3.90 3.62
CA ASN A 143 16.27 -4.46 4.88
C ASN A 143 15.49 -5.75 5.24
N GLU A 144 16.17 -6.90 5.26
CA GLU A 144 15.51 -8.19 5.52
C GLU A 144 14.77 -8.22 6.87
N ASN A 145 15.41 -7.75 7.94
CA ASN A 145 14.79 -7.77 9.27
C ASN A 145 13.56 -6.85 9.34
N ALA A 146 13.65 -5.67 8.73
CA ALA A 146 12.52 -4.74 8.66
C ALA A 146 11.37 -5.33 7.83
N PHE A 147 11.67 -5.92 6.68
CA PHE A 147 10.70 -6.58 5.82
C PHE A 147 9.98 -7.72 6.54
N GLN A 148 10.72 -8.60 7.22
CA GLN A 148 10.13 -9.69 8.01
C GLN A 148 9.21 -9.15 9.11
N LYS A 149 9.66 -8.14 9.86
CA LYS A 149 8.92 -7.56 10.98
C LYS A 149 7.68 -6.75 10.56
N GLN A 150 7.76 -6.02 9.46
CA GLN A 150 6.71 -5.06 9.08
C GLN A 150 5.76 -5.61 8.02
N VAL A 151 6.17 -6.59 7.23
CA VAL A 151 5.36 -7.17 6.14
C VAL A 151 5.00 -8.62 6.43
N ILE A 152 5.99 -9.52 6.45
CA ILE A 152 5.74 -10.98 6.52
C ILE A 152 5.01 -11.37 7.81
N SER A 153 5.49 -10.90 8.97
CA SER A 153 4.84 -11.20 10.26
C SER A 153 3.50 -10.47 10.48
N LYS A 154 3.16 -9.52 9.61
CA LYS A 154 1.93 -8.71 9.70
C LYS A 154 0.86 -9.14 8.69
N MET A 155 1.14 -10.12 7.84
CA MET A 155 0.15 -10.67 6.92
C MET A 155 -1.11 -11.16 7.66
N ARG A 156 -2.26 -10.72 7.20
CA ARG A 156 -3.55 -11.03 7.80
C ARG A 156 -4.09 -12.36 7.32
N VAL A 157 -4.71 -13.11 8.23
CA VAL A 157 -5.45 -14.34 7.92
C VAL A 157 -6.97 -14.12 7.86
N LYS A 158 -7.44 -12.96 8.33
CA LYS A 158 -8.84 -12.54 8.41
C LYS A 158 -8.97 -11.05 8.10
#